data_AF-A0A7C2ZNF1-F1
#
_entry.id   AF-A0A7C2ZNF1-F1
#
_cell.length_a   1.000
_cell.length_b   1.000
_cell.length_c   1.000
_cell.angle_alpha   90.00
_cell.angle_beta   90.00
_cell.angle_gamma   90.00
#
_symmetry.space_group_name_H-M   'P 1'
#
loop_
_entity.id
_entity.type
_entity.pdbx_description
1 polymer ?
#
loop_
_entity_poly.entity_id
_entity_poly.type
_entity_poly.pdbx_seq_one_letter_code
_entity_poly.pdbx_strand_id
1 'polypeptide(L)'
;MKSPNAHADPNRGMCIESCCILVEELSHVIDTISRALKLAETLPTCLSNPRIYSKLQMCKNLSINTLGRFTALVNAVRNGIWGSDPDANINTLSNLGNGVVEIRNIVRELLEEPDTSVCRDIKESLEKMTETIDYLGLKLCILSLSLLSRLNHIQASQSGKIASSLASLLFASLLSIHQDNVKRALNECLGSSLYQG
;
A
#
# COMPACT_ATOMS: atom_id res chain seq x y z
N MET A 1 11.89 -7.03 -25.44
CA MET A 1 12.27 -7.31 -24.05
C MET A 1 11.17 -8.16 -23.41
N LYS A 2 11.51 -9.22 -22.65
CA LYS A 2 10.52 -9.91 -21.81
C LYS A 2 10.24 -9.01 -20.61
N SER A 3 8.98 -8.66 -20.36
CA SER A 3 8.60 -7.92 -19.14
C SER A 3 8.99 -8.78 -17.93
N PRO A 4 9.66 -8.22 -16.91
CA PRO A 4 9.90 -8.98 -15.69
C PRO A 4 8.57 -9.35 -15.03
N ASN A 5 8.45 -10.62 -14.66
CA ASN A 5 7.21 -11.16 -14.13
C ASN A 5 7.22 -11.09 -12.60
N ALA A 6 6.18 -10.47 -12.05
CA ALA A 6 5.93 -10.54 -10.61
C ALA A 6 5.71 -11.99 -10.17
N HIS A 7 6.34 -12.41 -9.08
CA HIS A 7 6.29 -13.74 -8.50
C HIS A 7 6.18 -13.66 -6.97
N ALA A 8 5.75 -14.75 -6.33
CA ALA A 8 5.73 -14.83 -4.88
C ALA A 8 7.11 -15.21 -4.35
N ASP A 9 7.58 -14.49 -3.34
CA ASP A 9 8.84 -14.79 -2.64
C ASP A 9 8.63 -15.92 -1.61
N PRO A 10 9.66 -16.77 -1.36
CA PRO A 10 9.60 -17.79 -0.31
C PRO A 10 9.31 -17.22 1.07
N ASN A 11 9.77 -16.00 1.37
CA ASN A 11 9.55 -15.28 2.62
C ASN A 11 8.19 -14.54 2.66
N ARG A 12 7.18 -15.05 1.92
CA ARG A 12 5.79 -14.54 1.92
C ARG A 12 5.61 -13.12 1.35
N GLY A 13 6.53 -12.64 0.52
CA GLY A 13 6.36 -11.40 -0.23
C GLY A 13 5.87 -11.58 -1.68
N MET A 14 5.76 -10.46 -2.39
CA MET A 14 5.57 -10.40 -3.84
C MET A 14 6.65 -9.56 -4.48
N CYS A 15 7.34 -10.10 -5.48
CA CYS A 15 8.55 -9.52 -6.06
C CYS A 15 8.51 -9.44 -7.58
N ILE A 16 9.14 -8.42 -8.15
CA ILE A 16 9.53 -8.30 -9.55
C ILE A 16 11.01 -7.87 -9.58
N GLU A 17 11.89 -8.72 -10.08
CA GLU A 17 13.35 -8.50 -9.98
C GLU A 17 13.78 -8.11 -8.55
N SER A 18 14.34 -6.91 -8.34
CA SER A 18 14.75 -6.36 -7.04
C SER A 18 13.61 -5.70 -6.24
N CYS A 19 12.42 -5.56 -6.79
CA CYS A 19 11.30 -4.87 -6.16
C CYS A 19 10.35 -5.84 -5.49
N CYS A 20 10.43 -5.91 -4.16
CA CYS A 20 9.64 -6.82 -3.33
C CYS A 20 8.78 -6.06 -2.33
N ILE A 21 7.51 -6.42 -2.18
CA ILE A 21 6.73 -6.08 -0.99
C ILE A 21 6.66 -7.32 -0.11
N LEU A 22 7.17 -7.22 1.10
CA LEU A 22 7.08 -8.26 2.12
C LEU A 22 5.82 -8.07 2.98
N VAL A 23 5.27 -9.17 3.48
CA VAL A 23 4.11 -9.14 4.39
C VAL A 23 4.46 -8.38 5.68
N GLU A 24 5.72 -8.46 6.11
CA GLU A 24 6.27 -7.77 7.26
C GLU A 24 6.23 -6.24 7.10
N GLU A 25 6.48 -5.71 5.89
CA GLU A 25 6.45 -4.26 5.63
C GLU A 25 5.03 -3.69 5.83
N LEU A 26 4.01 -4.41 5.36
CA LEU A 26 2.60 -4.03 5.60
C LEU A 26 2.17 -4.27 7.04
N SER A 27 2.71 -5.29 7.72
CA SER A 27 2.45 -5.55 9.14
C SER A 27 2.97 -4.41 10.02
N HIS A 28 4.13 -3.84 9.68
CA HIS A 28 4.69 -2.68 10.39
C HIS A 28 3.77 -1.45 10.34
N VAL A 29 3.00 -1.26 9.27
CA VAL A 29 1.97 -0.19 9.19
C VAL A 29 0.90 -0.43 10.26
N ILE A 30 0.40 -1.67 10.40
CA ILE A 30 -0.60 -2.04 11.43
C ILE A 30 -0.04 -1.84 12.84
N ASP A 31 1.22 -2.23 13.08
CA ASP A 31 1.88 -2.07 14.38
C ASP A 31 2.04 -0.59 14.74
N THR A 32 2.34 0.25 13.75
CA THR A 32 2.46 1.70 13.94
C THR A 32 1.12 2.33 14.31
N ILE A 33 0.03 1.96 13.62
CA ILE A 33 -1.33 2.42 13.97
C ILE A 33 -1.74 1.91 15.36
N SER A 34 -1.41 0.66 15.68
CA SER A 34 -1.74 0.06 16.98
C SER A 34 -1.01 0.76 18.13
N ARG A 35 0.25 1.17 17.91
CA ARG A 35 0.99 2.02 18.85
C ARG A 35 0.35 3.40 18.99
N ALA A 36 -0.03 4.03 17.88
CA ALA A 36 -0.72 5.32 17.89
C ALA A 36 -2.06 5.27 18.65
N LEU A 37 -2.84 4.21 18.47
CA LEU A 37 -4.08 3.96 19.24
C LEU A 37 -3.79 3.84 20.74
N LYS A 38 -2.80 3.03 21.12
CA LYS A 38 -2.43 2.87 22.54
C LYS A 38 -1.98 4.18 23.17
N LEU A 39 -1.23 5.01 22.43
CA LEU A 39 -0.85 6.35 22.88
C LEU A 39 -2.08 7.26 23.05
N ALA A 40 -3.03 7.20 22.11
CA ALA A 40 -4.28 7.96 22.21
C ALA A 40 -5.13 7.57 23.42
N GLU A 41 -5.12 6.29 23.83
CA GLU A 41 -5.84 5.79 25.01
C GLU A 41 -5.16 6.15 26.34
N THR A 42 -3.83 6.31 26.34
CA THR A 42 -3.04 6.46 27.57
C THR A 42 -2.67 7.90 27.89
N LEU A 43 -2.63 8.79 26.89
CA LEU A 43 -2.24 10.19 27.06
C LEU A 43 -3.46 11.10 27.32
N PRO A 44 -3.56 11.76 28.49
CA PRO A 44 -4.68 12.65 28.83
C PRO A 44 -4.90 13.79 27.83
N THR A 45 -3.81 14.27 27.21
CA THR A 45 -3.82 15.29 26.15
C THR A 45 -4.42 14.79 24.83
N CYS A 46 -4.48 13.48 24.60
CA CYS A 46 -5.06 12.85 23.42
C CYS A 46 -6.47 12.28 23.65
N LEU A 47 -6.84 11.99 24.90
CA LEU A 47 -8.15 11.43 25.26
C LEU A 47 -9.34 12.32 24.86
N SER A 48 -9.11 13.62 24.65
CA SER A 48 -10.12 14.64 24.45
C SER A 48 -10.73 14.68 23.05
N ASN A 49 -10.26 13.89 22.07
CA ASN A 49 -10.80 13.91 20.71
C ASN A 49 -11.27 12.52 20.21
N PRO A 50 -12.54 12.15 20.46
CA PRO A 50 -13.10 10.85 20.04
C PRO A 50 -13.08 10.63 18.52
N ARG A 51 -13.01 11.71 17.72
CA ARG A 51 -12.89 11.63 16.26
C ARG A 51 -11.54 11.05 15.83
N ILE A 52 -10.45 11.42 16.51
CA ILE A 52 -9.10 10.92 16.21
C ILE A 52 -9.01 9.43 16.52
N TYR A 53 -9.54 9.02 17.67
CA TYR A 53 -9.60 7.60 18.03
C TYR A 53 -10.38 6.79 16.99
N SER A 54 -11.56 7.27 16.59
CA SER A 54 -12.38 6.63 15.55
C SER A 54 -11.65 6.51 14.21
N LYS A 55 -10.96 7.56 13.77
CA LYS A 55 -10.16 7.53 12.53
C LYS A 55 -8.98 6.57 12.61
N LEU A 56 -8.24 6.55 13.73
CA LEU A 56 -7.15 5.60 13.93
C LEU A 56 -7.67 4.15 13.93
N GLN A 57 -8.82 3.90 14.54
CA GLN A 57 -9.45 2.57 14.54
C GLN A 57 -9.90 2.16 13.14
N MET A 58 -10.49 3.08 12.36
CA MET A 58 -10.83 2.85 10.96
C MET A 58 -9.58 2.53 10.13
N CYS A 59 -8.52 3.31 10.30
CA CYS A 59 -7.23 3.10 9.64
C CYS A 59 -6.63 1.72 9.97
N LYS A 60 -6.72 1.28 11.23
CA LYS A 60 -6.29 -0.05 11.66
C LYS A 60 -7.06 -1.16 10.95
N ASN A 61 -8.39 -1.07 10.93
CA ASN A 61 -9.25 -2.08 10.29
C ASN A 61 -8.99 -2.16 8.78
N LEU A 62 -8.83 -1.02 8.10
CA LEU A 62 -8.47 -0.97 6.69
C LEU A 62 -7.09 -1.58 6.44
N SER A 63 -6.11 -1.33 7.31
CA SER A 63 -4.76 -1.89 7.21
C SER A 63 -4.77 -3.42 7.37
N ILE A 64 -5.53 -3.96 8.32
CA ILE A 64 -5.71 -5.41 8.49
C ILE A 64 -6.36 -6.03 7.24
N ASN A 65 -7.42 -5.42 6.72
CA ASN A 65 -8.09 -5.90 5.51
C ASN A 65 -7.17 -5.86 4.28
N THR A 66 -6.38 -4.80 4.14
CA THR A 66 -5.40 -4.61 3.07
C THR A 66 -4.30 -5.68 3.15
N LEU A 67 -3.77 -5.95 4.35
CA LEU A 67 -2.81 -7.03 4.59
C LEU A 67 -3.39 -8.42 4.25
N GLY A 68 -4.62 -8.70 4.64
CA GLY A 68 -5.32 -9.94 4.31
C GLY A 68 -5.44 -10.15 2.80
N ARG A 69 -5.82 -9.08 2.06
CA ARG A 69 -5.89 -9.08 0.59
C ARG A 69 -4.52 -9.29 -0.05
N PHE A 70 -3.48 -8.63 0.44
CA PHE A 70 -2.12 -8.82 -0.05
C PHE A 70 -1.64 -10.26 0.16
N THR A 71 -1.89 -10.82 1.35
CA THR A 71 -1.53 -12.21 1.66
C THR A 71 -2.26 -13.21 0.76
N ALA A 72 -3.55 -12.97 0.50
CA ALA A 72 -4.33 -13.78 -0.43
C ALA A 72 -3.76 -13.71 -1.86
N LEU A 73 -3.37 -12.51 -2.31
CA LEU A 73 -2.71 -12.30 -3.60
C LEU A 73 -1.38 -13.06 -3.71
N VAL A 74 -0.51 -12.96 -2.70
CA VAL A 74 0.75 -13.70 -2.63
C VAL A 74 0.51 -15.19 -2.76
N ASN A 75 -0.45 -15.73 -2.01
CA ASN A 75 -0.79 -17.15 -2.06
C ASN A 75 -1.36 -17.56 -3.42
N ALA A 76 -2.17 -16.72 -4.05
CA ALA A 76 -2.74 -16.99 -5.37
C ALA A 76 -1.65 -17.08 -6.45
N VAL A 77 -0.68 -16.17 -6.43
CA VAL A 77 0.48 -16.20 -7.33
C VAL A 77 1.36 -17.41 -7.05
N ARG A 78 1.66 -17.68 -5.77
CA ARG A 78 2.49 -18.82 -5.34
C ARG A 78 1.91 -20.16 -5.79
N ASN A 79 0.60 -20.34 -5.61
CA ASN A 79 -0.08 -21.58 -5.94
C ASN A 79 -0.39 -21.71 -7.44
N GLY A 80 0.08 -20.78 -8.28
CA GLY A 80 -0.15 -20.80 -9.72
C GLY A 80 -1.60 -20.61 -10.14
N ILE A 81 -2.47 -20.13 -9.25
CA ILE A 81 -3.91 -19.90 -9.53
C ILE A 81 -4.19 -18.48 -10.05
N TRP A 82 -3.20 -17.58 -10.00
CA TRP A 82 -3.29 -16.25 -10.63
C TRP A 82 -3.57 -16.37 -12.13
N GLY A 83 -4.52 -15.60 -12.63
CA GLY A 83 -4.98 -15.62 -14.02
C GLY A 83 -6.12 -16.60 -14.31
N SER A 84 -6.49 -17.49 -13.39
CA SER A 84 -7.60 -18.43 -13.58
C SER A 84 -8.98 -17.75 -13.61
N ASP A 85 -9.14 -16.69 -12.80
CA ASP A 85 -10.32 -15.83 -12.75
C ASP A 85 -9.89 -14.35 -12.88
N PRO A 86 -9.86 -13.79 -14.11
CA PRO A 86 -9.47 -12.40 -14.35
C PRO A 86 -10.28 -11.39 -13.54
N ASP A 87 -11.58 -11.63 -13.35
CA ASP A 87 -12.49 -10.75 -12.61
C ASP A 87 -12.09 -10.68 -11.14
N ALA A 88 -11.90 -11.83 -10.49
CA ALA A 88 -11.46 -11.91 -9.10
C ALA A 88 -10.06 -11.29 -8.92
N ASN A 89 -9.16 -11.52 -9.87
CA ASN A 89 -7.80 -10.98 -9.85
C ASN A 89 -7.78 -9.46 -9.96
N ILE A 90 -8.55 -8.88 -10.90
CA ILE A 90 -8.67 -7.43 -11.07
C ILE A 90 -9.34 -6.78 -9.87
N ASN A 91 -10.40 -7.39 -9.35
CA ASN A 91 -11.06 -6.90 -8.14
C ASN A 91 -10.10 -6.93 -6.94
N THR A 92 -9.28 -7.98 -6.81
CA THR A 92 -8.26 -8.07 -5.74
C THR A 92 -7.24 -6.93 -5.83
N LEU A 93 -6.68 -6.68 -7.02
CA LEU A 93 -5.70 -5.60 -7.21
C LEU A 93 -6.33 -4.21 -6.98
N SER A 94 -7.51 -3.96 -7.55
CA SER A 94 -8.21 -2.69 -7.39
C SER A 94 -8.57 -2.42 -5.92
N ASN A 95 -9.08 -3.44 -5.22
CA ASN A 95 -9.40 -3.34 -3.80
C ASN A 95 -8.17 -3.16 -2.91
N LEU A 96 -7.03 -3.73 -3.30
CA LEU A 96 -5.78 -3.57 -2.58
C LEU A 96 -5.21 -2.16 -2.78
N GLY A 97 -5.17 -1.67 -4.02
CA GLY A 97 -4.73 -0.30 -4.33
C GLY A 97 -5.59 0.76 -3.66
N ASN A 98 -6.92 0.60 -3.72
CA ASN A 98 -7.85 1.52 -3.05
C ASN A 98 -7.67 1.51 -1.52
N GLY A 99 -7.44 0.34 -0.92
CA GLY A 99 -7.19 0.22 0.51
C GLY A 99 -5.94 0.99 0.95
N VAL A 100 -4.84 0.89 0.20
CA VAL A 100 -3.60 1.64 0.47
C VAL A 100 -3.83 3.16 0.37
N VAL A 101 -4.55 3.61 -0.65
CA VAL A 101 -4.88 5.04 -0.83
C VAL A 101 -5.78 5.54 0.30
N GLU A 102 -6.78 4.77 0.72
CA GLU A 102 -7.69 5.16 1.81
C GLU A 102 -6.96 5.26 3.15
N ILE A 103 -6.07 4.30 3.45
CA ILE A 103 -5.19 4.36 4.62
C ILE A 103 -4.36 5.65 4.59
N ARG A 104 -3.71 5.95 3.45
CA ARG A 104 -2.93 7.19 3.28
C ARG A 104 -3.76 8.44 3.54
N ASN A 105 -4.97 8.51 2.99
CA ASN A 105 -5.83 9.68 3.11
C ASN A 105 -6.26 9.90 4.57
N ILE A 106 -6.64 8.84 5.29
CA ILE A 106 -6.98 8.95 6.72
C ILE A 106 -5.77 9.46 7.53
N VAL A 107 -4.57 8.99 7.22
CA VAL A 107 -3.33 9.43 7.90
C VAL A 107 -3.03 10.89 7.59
N ARG A 108 -3.17 11.33 6.34
CA ARG A 108 -3.01 12.74 5.96
C ARG A 108 -4.02 13.63 6.65
N GLU A 109 -5.29 13.23 6.66
CA GLU A 109 -6.33 13.95 7.40
C GLU A 109 -5.99 14.06 8.88
N LEU A 110 -5.46 13.01 9.52
CA LEU A 110 -5.02 13.05 10.92
C LEU A 110 -3.83 13.99 11.14
N LEU A 111 -2.90 14.08 10.18
CA LEU A 111 -1.74 14.99 10.28
C LEU A 111 -2.13 16.46 10.10
N GLU A 112 -3.14 16.72 9.27
CA GLU A 112 -3.71 18.05 9.00
C GLU A 112 -4.63 18.57 10.11
N GLU A 113 -5.02 17.72 11.07
CA GLU A 113 -5.74 18.18 12.26
C GLU A 113 -4.85 19.14 13.09
N PRO A 114 -5.44 20.18 13.72
CA PRO A 114 -4.69 21.19 14.48
C PRO A 114 -3.72 20.59 15.51
N ASP A 115 -2.58 21.22 15.78
CA ASP A 115 -1.58 20.69 16.73
C ASP A 115 -2.11 20.49 18.16
N THR A 116 -3.25 21.10 18.50
CA THR A 116 -3.93 20.92 19.78
C THR A 116 -4.76 19.64 19.87
N SER A 117 -4.97 18.90 18.77
CA SER A 117 -5.86 17.74 18.74
C SER A 117 -5.13 16.40 18.65
N VAL A 118 -3.92 16.33 18.06
CA VAL A 118 -3.11 15.09 17.97
C VAL A 118 -1.81 15.28 18.73
N CYS A 119 -1.51 14.40 19.69
CA CYS A 119 -0.24 14.44 20.44
C CYS A 119 0.96 14.35 19.49
N ARG A 120 2.02 15.11 19.77
CA ARG A 120 3.25 15.16 18.97
C ARG A 120 3.79 13.77 18.63
N ASP A 121 3.87 12.86 19.60
CA ASP A 121 4.41 11.52 19.39
C ASP A 121 3.56 10.67 18.43
N ILE A 122 2.24 10.93 18.39
CA ILE A 122 1.33 10.33 17.41
C ILE A 122 1.57 10.95 16.04
N LYS A 123 1.69 12.29 15.93
CA LYS A 123 2.01 12.95 14.66
C LYS A 123 3.32 12.42 14.06
N GLU A 124 4.40 12.37 14.83
CA GLU A 124 5.69 11.83 14.37
C GLU A 124 5.59 10.38 13.90
N SER A 125 4.77 9.55 14.58
CA SER A 125 4.53 8.17 14.17
C SER A 125 3.76 8.09 12.85
N LEU A 126 2.75 8.95 12.67
CA LEU A 126 1.93 9.02 11.46
C LEU A 126 2.70 9.59 10.25
N GLU A 127 3.63 10.54 10.46
CA GLU A 127 4.51 11.06 9.42
C GLU A 127 5.41 9.97 8.84
N LYS A 128 6.13 9.24 9.70
CA LYS A 128 6.97 8.09 9.30
C LYS A 128 6.17 7.00 8.60
N MET A 129 4.93 6.79 9.05
CA MET A 129 4.04 5.83 8.42
C MET A 129 3.62 6.27 7.02
N THR A 130 3.40 7.57 6.81
CA THR A 130 3.04 8.10 5.50
C THR A 130 4.14 7.87 4.48
N GLU A 131 5.39 8.08 4.87
CA GLU A 131 6.57 7.73 4.07
C GLU A 131 6.56 6.25 3.63
N THR A 132 6.27 5.36 4.58
CA THR A 132 6.19 3.90 4.33
C THR A 132 5.04 3.57 3.38
N ILE A 133 3.85 4.16 3.58
CA ILE A 133 2.67 3.93 2.73
C ILE A 133 2.93 4.41 1.30
N ASP A 134 3.53 5.59 1.12
CA ASP A 134 3.83 6.14 -0.20
C ASP A 134 4.83 5.25 -0.96
N TYR A 135 5.87 4.77 -0.27
CA TYR A 135 6.87 3.83 -0.82
C TYR A 135 6.23 2.49 -1.22
N LEU A 136 5.44 1.88 -0.33
CA LEU A 136 4.74 0.62 -0.62
C LEU A 136 3.68 0.78 -1.72
N GLY A 137 2.98 1.91 -1.76
CA GLY A 137 2.00 2.22 -2.80
C GLY A 137 2.62 2.20 -4.19
N LEU A 138 3.79 2.80 -4.36
CA LEU A 138 4.45 2.82 -5.66
C LEU A 138 4.91 1.43 -6.10
N LYS A 139 5.52 0.67 -5.19
CA LYS A 139 5.92 -0.73 -5.44
C LYS A 139 4.70 -1.57 -5.82
N LEU A 140 3.58 -1.39 -5.12
CA LEU A 140 2.36 -2.11 -5.38
C LEU A 140 1.79 -1.74 -6.75
N CYS A 141 1.86 -0.47 -7.15
CA CYS A 141 1.44 -0.03 -8.48
C CYS A 141 2.22 -0.77 -9.58
N ILE A 142 3.55 -0.83 -9.45
CA ILE A 142 4.43 -1.46 -10.44
C ILE A 142 4.25 -2.98 -10.47
N LEU A 143 4.18 -3.61 -9.30
CA LEU A 143 3.89 -5.05 -9.18
C LEU A 143 2.53 -5.41 -9.80
N SER A 144 1.50 -4.58 -9.57
CA SER A 144 0.17 -4.78 -10.13
C SER A 144 0.18 -4.69 -11.65
N LEU A 145 0.90 -3.72 -12.23
CA LEU A 145 1.07 -3.63 -13.69
C LEU A 145 1.73 -4.88 -14.27
N SER A 146 2.76 -5.41 -13.61
CA SER A 146 3.41 -6.66 -14.02
C SER A 146 2.45 -7.85 -13.94
N LEU A 147 1.68 -7.99 -12.87
CA LEU A 147 0.68 -9.06 -12.75
C LEU A 147 -0.42 -8.97 -13.81
N LEU A 148 -0.88 -7.75 -14.13
CA LEU A 148 -1.88 -7.52 -15.19
C LEU A 148 -1.33 -7.88 -16.57
N SER A 149 -0.04 -7.65 -16.82
CA SER A 149 0.61 -8.03 -18.09
C SER A 149 0.58 -9.56 -18.35
N ARG A 150 0.31 -10.36 -17.32
CA ARG A 150 0.19 -11.83 -17.40
C ARG A 150 -1.24 -12.30 -17.69
N LEU A 151 -2.23 -11.42 -17.67
CA LEU A 151 -3.61 -11.76 -18.00
C LEU A 151 -3.79 -11.78 -19.51
N ASN A 152 -4.35 -12.87 -20.05
CA ASN A 152 -4.56 -13.02 -21.50
C ASN A 152 -5.63 -12.07 -22.07
N HIS A 153 -6.59 -11.67 -21.24
CA HIS A 153 -7.67 -10.78 -21.64
C HIS A 153 -8.14 -9.94 -20.45
N ILE A 154 -8.42 -8.66 -20.69
CA ILE A 154 -9.03 -7.74 -19.73
C ILE A 154 -10.20 -7.09 -20.44
N GLN A 155 -11.40 -7.19 -19.86
CA GLN A 155 -12.59 -6.56 -20.43
C GLN A 155 -12.56 -5.04 -20.21
N ALA A 156 -13.16 -4.27 -21.11
CA ALA A 156 -13.21 -2.81 -21.00
C ALA A 156 -13.83 -2.31 -19.67
N SER A 157 -14.86 -2.99 -19.16
CA SER A 157 -15.50 -2.71 -17.87
C SER A 157 -14.54 -2.86 -16.68
N GLN A 158 -13.54 -3.73 -16.80
CA GLN A 158 -12.54 -4.02 -15.78
C GLN A 158 -11.34 -3.08 -15.89
N SER A 159 -10.95 -2.73 -17.12
CA SER A 159 -9.90 -1.76 -17.41
C SER A 159 -10.14 -0.43 -16.70
N GLY A 160 -11.37 0.08 -16.69
CA GLY A 160 -11.70 1.32 -15.99
C GLY A 160 -11.47 1.24 -14.47
N LYS A 161 -11.87 0.12 -13.84
CA LYS A 161 -11.72 -0.10 -12.40
C LYS A 161 -10.24 -0.17 -11.99
N ILE A 162 -9.44 -0.91 -12.75
CA ILE A 162 -8.02 -1.09 -12.42
C ILE A 162 -7.21 0.17 -12.75
N ALA A 163 -7.51 0.85 -13.87
CA ALA A 163 -6.84 2.09 -14.24
C ALA A 163 -7.07 3.19 -13.19
N SER A 164 -8.30 3.36 -12.71
CA SER A 164 -8.61 4.32 -11.65
C SER A 164 -7.84 4.04 -10.35
N SER A 165 -7.79 2.77 -9.93
CA SER A 165 -7.08 2.37 -8.73
C SER A 165 -5.57 2.57 -8.86
N LEU A 166 -4.97 2.14 -9.97
CA LEU A 166 -3.53 2.29 -10.23
C LEU A 166 -3.14 3.77 -10.38
N ALA A 167 -3.96 4.57 -11.06
CA ALA A 167 -3.74 6.00 -11.17
C ALA A 167 -3.77 6.68 -9.79
N SER A 168 -4.77 6.34 -8.97
CA SER A 168 -4.89 6.87 -7.60
C SER A 168 -3.67 6.52 -6.75
N LEU A 169 -3.22 5.27 -6.83
CA LEU A 169 -2.04 4.78 -6.12
C LEU A 169 -0.77 5.49 -6.58
N LEU A 170 -0.58 5.60 -7.90
CA LEU A 170 0.56 6.30 -8.49
C LEU A 170 0.58 7.77 -8.10
N PHE A 171 -0.53 8.50 -8.27
CA PHE A 171 -0.60 9.92 -7.91
C PHE A 171 -0.43 10.14 -6.42
N ALA A 172 -1.03 9.29 -5.57
CA ALA A 172 -0.85 9.35 -4.13
C ALA A 172 0.64 9.23 -3.74
N SER A 173 1.35 8.26 -4.32
CA SER A 173 2.78 8.08 -4.10
C SER A 173 3.62 9.23 -4.67
N LEU A 174 3.31 9.72 -5.88
CA LEU A 174 4.07 10.81 -6.52
C LEU A 174 3.87 12.17 -5.85
N LEU A 175 2.70 12.42 -5.25
CA LEU A 175 2.42 13.61 -4.45
C LEU A 175 3.02 13.53 -3.04
N SER A 176 3.81 12.49 -2.74
CA SER A 176 4.53 12.43 -1.48
C SER A 176 5.55 13.57 -1.36
N ILE A 177 5.62 14.16 -0.17
CA ILE A 177 6.71 15.07 0.20
C ILE A 177 8.05 14.33 0.33
N HIS A 178 8.04 13.00 0.42
CA HIS A 178 9.23 12.14 0.59
C HIS A 178 9.77 11.65 -0.77
N GLN A 179 10.13 12.58 -1.65
CA GLN A 179 10.49 12.29 -3.04
C GLN A 179 11.64 11.28 -3.21
N ASP A 180 12.59 11.24 -2.27
CA ASP A 180 13.73 10.31 -2.33
C ASP A 180 13.30 8.84 -2.22
N ASN A 181 12.29 8.52 -1.40
CA ASN A 181 11.80 7.15 -1.27
C ASN A 181 10.99 6.72 -2.48
N VAL A 182 10.23 7.64 -3.07
CA VAL A 182 9.52 7.41 -4.33
C VAL A 182 10.54 7.10 -5.43
N LYS A 183 11.62 7.90 -5.53
CA LYS A 183 12.72 7.66 -6.46
C LYS A 183 13.43 6.33 -6.19
N ARG A 184 13.66 5.98 -4.92
CA ARG A 184 14.22 4.69 -4.52
C ARG A 184 13.34 3.53 -4.99
N ALA A 185 12.03 3.58 -4.74
CA ALA A 185 11.09 2.56 -5.22
C ALA A 185 11.09 2.45 -6.75
N LEU A 186 11.11 3.57 -7.49
CA LEU A 186 11.23 3.53 -8.95
C LEU A 186 12.52 2.84 -9.40
N ASN A 187 13.66 3.19 -8.79
CA ASN A 187 14.95 2.58 -9.13
C ASN A 187 14.99 1.09 -8.78
N GLU A 188 14.42 0.68 -7.65
CA GLU A 188 14.33 -0.73 -7.25
C GLU A 188 13.44 -1.55 -8.17
N CYS A 189 12.35 -0.97 -8.69
CA CYS A 189 11.36 -1.68 -9.51
C CYS A 189 11.57 -1.57 -11.02
N LEU A 190 12.27 -0.53 -11.51
CA LEU A 190 12.46 -0.25 -12.94
C LEU A 190 13.95 -0.13 -13.33
N GLY A 191 14.84 0.12 -12.37
CA GLY A 191 16.23 0.52 -12.62
C GLY A 191 17.15 -0.61 -13.09
N SER A 192 16.82 -1.88 -12.81
CA SER A 192 17.57 -3.03 -13.33
C SER A 192 17.37 -3.26 -14.83
N SER A 193 16.28 -2.74 -15.43
CA SER A 193 15.94 -2.93 -16.85
C SER A 193 16.39 -1.78 -17.76
N LEU A 194 16.72 -0.61 -17.21
CA LEU A 194 17.07 0.61 -17.99
C LEU A 194 18.58 0.79 -18.23
N TYR A 195 19.45 0.02 -17.57
CA TYR A 195 20.91 0.10 -17.70
C TYR A 195 21.54 -1.05 -18.53
N GLN A 196 20.73 -1.84 -19.24
CA GLN A 196 21.20 -2.88 -20.16
C GLN A 196 20.96 -2.52 -21.64
N GLY A 197 20.89 -1.23 -21.96
CA GLY A 197 20.82 -0.71 -23.33
C GLY A 197 22.21 -0.41 -23.89
#